data_AF-A0A4P6MZQ7-F1
#
_entry.id   AF-A0A4P6MZQ7-F1
#
_cell.length_a   1.000
_cell.length_b   1.000
_cell.length_c   1.000
_cell.angle_alpha   90.00
_cell.angle_beta   90.00
_cell.angle_gamma   90.00
#
_symmetry.space_group_name_H-M   'P 1'
#
loop_
_entity.id
_entity.type
_entity.pdbx_description
1 polymer ?
#
loop_
_entity_poly.entity_id
_entity_poly.type
_entity_poly.pdbx_seq_one_letter_code
_entity_poly.pdbx_strand_id
1 'polypeptide(L)'
;MCERGPGPQPLGQPEWSPIPSSVPAPHPTPHGVGAQACHHHPGPCRAGALGCGRRPLRRKQPMTDLAQDPSRAIELCRAAEERLAATVAELGDDDLRVPSRLPDWSVGHVLTHLASNADGHARRVEGALRGEGLGKYAGGAQQPLDEIEGGAHRPAVEVLAGLRASQSRLLELFETADAAGWPHGELLGGEAYPVTACPAHRLREVEMHHVDLGLSYAVADWPQDYVDWDLRVLLATLPDRLGAPDQRSLMAWVAGRGVVDPGWSVGAWG
;
A
#
# COMPACT_ATOMS: atom_id res chain seq x y z
N MET A 1 27.45 -15.61 -44.21
CA MET A 1 27.72 -15.10 -42.86
C MET A 1 26.75 -13.96 -42.63
N CYS A 2 25.73 -14.17 -41.79
CA CYS A 2 24.81 -13.12 -41.35
C CYS A 2 25.09 -12.90 -39.86
N GLU A 3 25.63 -11.73 -39.52
CA GLU A 3 25.84 -11.33 -38.14
C GLU A 3 24.50 -11.00 -37.48
N ARG A 4 24.23 -11.64 -36.35
CA ARG A 4 23.09 -11.33 -35.48
C ARG A 4 23.45 -10.09 -34.66
N GLY A 5 22.71 -9.00 -34.86
CA GLY A 5 22.79 -7.82 -33.99
C GLY A 5 22.39 -8.15 -32.54
N PRO A 6 22.84 -7.34 -31.56
CA PRO A 6 22.59 -7.61 -30.16
C PRO A 6 21.09 -7.48 -29.86
N GLY A 7 20.57 -8.44 -29.09
CA GLY A 7 19.18 -8.43 -28.63
C GLY A 7 18.89 -7.25 -27.69
N PRO A 8 17.60 -6.91 -27.47
CA PRO A 8 17.22 -5.82 -26.59
C PRO A 8 17.71 -6.10 -25.17
N GLN A 9 18.40 -5.12 -24.58
CA GLN A 9 18.77 -5.19 -23.17
C GLN A 9 17.51 -5.16 -22.30
N PRO A 10 17.49 -5.90 -21.17
CA PRO A 10 16.38 -5.83 -20.24
C PRO A 10 16.25 -4.41 -19.70
N LEU A 11 15.03 -3.87 -19.75
CA LEU A 11 14.66 -2.61 -19.11
C LEU A 11 15.02 -2.71 -17.63
N GLY A 12 15.87 -1.81 -17.15
CA GLY A 12 16.23 -1.71 -15.74
C GLY A 12 14.98 -1.54 -14.89
N GLN A 13 14.94 -2.23 -13.76
CA GLN A 13 13.91 -2.10 -12.75
C GLN A 13 13.86 -0.62 -12.28
N PRO A 14 12.69 0.02 -12.20
CA PRO A 14 12.60 1.33 -11.55
C PRO A 14 12.94 1.13 -10.06
N GLU A 15 14.02 1.78 -9.62
CA GLU A 15 14.47 1.83 -8.24
C GLU A 15 13.57 2.84 -7.50
N TRP A 16 12.60 2.33 -6.73
CA TRP A 16 11.75 3.16 -5.88
C TRP A 16 12.49 3.48 -4.58
N SER A 17 12.13 4.60 -3.97
CA SER A 17 12.75 5.08 -2.73
C SER A 17 12.73 3.99 -1.65
N PRO A 18 13.88 3.45 -1.22
CA PRO A 18 13.90 2.43 -0.19
C PRO A 18 13.57 3.12 1.13
N ILE A 19 12.43 2.78 1.73
CA ILE A 19 12.28 2.89 3.19
C ILE A 19 13.40 2.01 3.77
N PRO A 20 14.30 2.55 4.62
CA PRO A 20 15.41 1.78 5.16
C PRO A 20 14.87 0.55 5.90
N SER A 21 15.10 -0.62 5.29
CA SER A 21 14.63 -1.90 5.79
C SER A 21 15.51 -2.33 6.96
N SER A 22 15.10 -1.96 8.18
CA SER A 22 15.55 -2.65 9.38
C SER A 22 14.44 -2.68 10.43
N VAL A 23 13.57 -3.68 10.33
CA VAL A 23 12.63 -4.05 11.40
C VAL A 23 13.26 -5.21 12.16
N PRO A 24 13.67 -5.06 13.44
CA PRO A 24 13.97 -6.20 14.28
C PRO A 24 12.67 -6.89 14.70
N ALA A 25 12.63 -8.21 14.56
CA ALA A 25 11.50 -9.04 14.99
C ALA A 25 11.27 -8.91 16.52
N PRO A 26 10.01 -8.92 17.00
CA PRO A 26 9.73 -8.92 18.43
C PRO A 26 10.22 -10.22 19.09
N HIS A 27 10.93 -10.11 20.20
CA HIS A 27 11.38 -11.24 21.00
C HIS A 27 10.17 -11.99 21.63
N PRO A 28 10.09 -13.33 21.53
CA PRO A 28 9.07 -14.09 22.25
C PRO A 28 9.39 -14.15 23.74
N THR A 29 8.43 -13.76 24.58
CA THR A 29 8.43 -14.02 26.02
C THR A 29 8.20 -15.52 26.28
N PRO A 30 8.92 -16.16 27.23
CA PRO A 30 8.71 -17.55 27.56
C PRO A 30 7.51 -17.67 28.51
N HIS A 31 6.37 -18.19 28.02
CA HIS A 31 5.34 -18.73 28.89
C HIS A 31 5.41 -20.26 28.94
N GLY A 32 5.39 -20.75 30.18
CA GLY A 32 5.79 -22.08 30.56
C GLY A 32 4.76 -23.16 30.27
N VAL A 33 5.32 -24.36 30.35
CA VAL A 33 4.75 -25.69 30.17
C VAL A 33 3.56 -25.94 31.11
N GLY A 34 2.50 -26.55 30.57
CA GLY A 34 1.35 -27.02 31.33
C GLY A 34 0.41 -27.89 30.50
N ALA A 35 0.91 -29.00 29.95
CA ALA A 35 0.07 -29.99 29.28
C ALA A 35 -0.65 -30.85 30.33
N GLN A 36 -1.96 -30.67 30.47
CA GLN A 36 -2.82 -31.56 31.25
C GLN A 36 -3.70 -32.36 30.28
N ALA A 37 -3.54 -33.68 30.33
CA ALA A 37 -4.22 -34.63 29.47
C ALA A 37 -5.71 -34.74 29.82
N CYS A 38 -6.59 -34.55 28.82
CA CYS A 38 -8.01 -34.83 28.94
C CYS A 38 -8.32 -36.24 28.43
N HIS A 39 -8.78 -37.09 29.34
CA HIS A 39 -9.21 -38.46 29.08
C HIS A 39 -10.45 -38.51 28.16
N HIS A 40 -10.39 -39.36 27.14
CA HIS A 40 -11.52 -39.72 26.28
C HIS A 40 -12.46 -40.72 26.99
N HIS A 41 -13.75 -40.43 27.03
CA HIS A 41 -14.81 -41.41 27.27
C HIS A 41 -15.77 -41.43 26.06
N PRO A 42 -16.12 -42.61 25.51
CA PRO A 42 -17.09 -42.71 24.42
C PRO A 42 -18.51 -42.83 24.97
N GLY A 43 -19.41 -41.94 24.54
CA GLY A 43 -20.85 -42.00 24.79
C GLY A 43 -21.63 -42.05 23.45
N PRO A 44 -22.81 -42.69 23.40
CA PRO A 44 -23.41 -43.16 22.14
C PRO A 44 -24.09 -42.07 21.31
N CYS A 45 -23.94 -42.20 19.98
CA CYS A 45 -24.59 -41.40 18.95
C CYS A 45 -26.12 -41.53 19.01
N ARG A 46 -26.83 -40.41 19.21
CA ARG A 46 -28.25 -40.28 18.90
C ARG A 46 -28.41 -39.57 17.55
N ALA A 47 -29.05 -40.26 16.61
CA ALA A 47 -29.42 -39.73 15.31
C ALA A 47 -30.48 -38.62 15.46
N GLY A 48 -30.11 -37.40 15.08
CA GLY A 48 -31.02 -36.27 14.89
C GLY A 48 -30.94 -35.82 13.44
N ALA A 49 -32.08 -35.85 12.75
CA ALA A 49 -32.22 -35.51 11.34
C ALA A 49 -31.79 -34.06 11.07
N LEU A 50 -30.71 -33.88 10.31
CA LEU A 50 -30.33 -32.59 9.74
C LEU A 50 -30.92 -32.49 8.34
N GLY A 51 -31.96 -31.65 8.20
CA GLY A 51 -32.41 -31.17 6.90
C GLY A 51 -31.25 -30.46 6.20
N CYS A 52 -30.88 -30.95 5.02
CA CYS A 52 -29.88 -30.34 4.16
C CYS A 52 -30.45 -29.06 3.54
N GLY A 53 -30.54 -28.00 4.33
CA GLY A 53 -30.78 -26.65 3.85
C GLY A 53 -29.54 -26.18 3.10
N ARG A 54 -29.54 -26.25 1.77
CA ARG A 54 -28.52 -25.58 0.95
C ARG A 54 -28.58 -24.09 1.27
N ARG A 55 -27.60 -23.61 2.05
CA ARG A 55 -27.37 -22.18 2.25
C ARG A 55 -27.17 -21.57 0.86
N PRO A 56 -27.96 -20.57 0.44
CA PRO A 56 -27.76 -19.97 -0.87
C PRO A 56 -26.34 -19.40 -0.92
N LEU A 57 -25.57 -19.80 -1.93
CA LEU A 57 -24.25 -19.25 -2.19
C LEU A 57 -24.43 -17.74 -2.34
N ARG A 58 -23.86 -16.97 -1.42
CA ARG A 58 -23.81 -15.52 -1.50
C ARG A 58 -23.22 -15.21 -2.88
N ARG A 59 -23.97 -14.53 -3.76
CA ARG A 59 -23.42 -14.04 -5.03
C ARG A 59 -22.18 -13.24 -4.65
N LYS A 60 -21.00 -13.70 -5.06
CA LYS A 60 -19.77 -12.90 -4.93
C LYS A 60 -20.04 -11.64 -5.75
N GLN A 61 -20.08 -10.47 -5.09
CA GLN A 61 -19.96 -9.22 -5.83
C GLN A 61 -18.69 -9.33 -6.69
N PRO A 62 -18.73 -8.92 -7.96
CA PRO A 62 -17.52 -8.85 -8.75
C PRO A 62 -16.53 -7.98 -7.97
N MET A 63 -15.37 -8.56 -7.62
CA MET A 63 -14.35 -7.85 -6.86
C MET A 63 -13.80 -6.71 -7.72
N THR A 64 -13.94 -5.48 -7.25
CA THR A 64 -13.48 -4.27 -7.97
C THR A 64 -11.96 -4.31 -8.12
N ASP A 65 -11.45 -4.09 -9.33
CA ASP A 65 -10.04 -3.79 -9.56
C ASP A 65 -9.90 -2.27 -9.60
N LEU A 66 -9.44 -1.68 -8.50
CA LEU A 66 -9.37 -0.22 -8.36
C LEU A 66 -8.42 0.41 -9.38
N ALA A 67 -7.44 -0.33 -9.91
CA ALA A 67 -6.55 0.18 -10.96
C ALA A 67 -7.24 0.30 -12.34
N GLN A 68 -8.40 -0.35 -12.50
CA GLN A 68 -9.22 -0.32 -13.72
C GLN A 68 -10.55 0.45 -13.51
N ASP A 69 -10.78 1.00 -12.31
CA ASP A 69 -11.96 1.76 -11.93
C ASP A 69 -11.52 3.07 -11.25
N PRO A 70 -10.99 4.04 -12.02
CA PRO A 70 -10.45 5.27 -11.46
C PRO A 70 -11.49 6.07 -10.68
N SER A 71 -12.75 6.15 -11.14
CA SER A 71 -13.81 6.87 -10.43
C SER A 71 -14.03 6.28 -9.03
N ARG A 72 -14.13 4.95 -8.89
CA ARG A 72 -14.24 4.31 -7.57
C ARG A 72 -13.00 4.51 -6.71
N ALA A 73 -11.82 4.47 -7.32
CA ALA A 73 -10.57 4.71 -6.61
C ALA A 73 -10.46 6.17 -6.12
N ILE A 74 -10.95 7.16 -6.87
CA ILE A 74 -11.04 8.57 -6.45
C ILE A 74 -11.95 8.71 -5.23
N GLU A 75 -13.14 8.10 -5.25
CA GLU A 75 -14.07 8.14 -4.11
C GLU A 75 -13.42 7.61 -2.82
N LEU A 76 -12.76 6.46 -2.90
CA LEU A 76 -12.07 5.86 -1.76
C LEU A 76 -10.88 6.70 -1.31
N CYS A 77 -10.10 7.24 -2.25
CA CYS A 77 -8.97 8.12 -1.98
C CYS A 77 -9.42 9.37 -1.22
N ARG A 78 -10.49 10.03 -1.68
CA ARG A 78 -11.08 11.19 -1.00
C ARG A 78 -11.48 10.85 0.43
N ALA A 79 -12.19 9.74 0.63
CA ALA A 79 -12.59 9.31 1.97
C ALA A 79 -11.38 8.98 2.86
N ALA A 80 -10.30 8.43 2.31
CA ALA A 80 -9.06 8.15 3.05
C ALA A 80 -8.35 9.45 3.47
N GLU A 81 -8.26 10.43 2.56
CA GLU A 81 -7.67 11.73 2.86
C GLU A 81 -8.48 12.53 3.90
N GLU A 82 -9.82 12.43 3.87
CA GLU A 82 -10.69 13.00 4.92
C GLU A 82 -10.44 12.38 6.30
N ARG A 83 -10.28 11.05 6.39
CA ARG A 83 -9.96 10.37 7.66
C ARG A 83 -8.56 10.73 8.16
N LEU A 84 -7.59 10.81 7.26
CA LEU A 84 -6.24 11.27 7.59
C LEU A 84 -6.28 12.71 8.11
N ALA A 85 -6.95 13.63 7.41
CA ALA A 85 -7.10 15.02 7.81
C ALA A 85 -7.73 15.16 9.20
N ALA A 86 -8.77 14.37 9.50
CA ALA A 86 -9.39 14.34 10.83
C ALA A 86 -8.43 13.83 11.92
N THR A 87 -7.59 12.84 11.59
CA THR A 87 -6.61 12.28 12.54
C THR A 87 -5.52 13.29 12.90
N VAL A 88 -5.09 14.09 11.92
CA VAL A 88 -3.93 15.00 12.08
C VAL A 88 -4.33 16.44 12.43
N ALA A 89 -5.63 16.74 12.53
CA ALA A 89 -6.16 18.11 12.64
C ALA A 89 -5.58 18.91 13.82
N GLU A 90 -5.38 18.24 14.96
CA GLU A 90 -4.98 18.86 16.22
C GLU A 90 -3.51 18.62 16.57
N LEU A 91 -2.70 18.07 15.65
CA LEU A 91 -1.29 17.82 15.93
C LEU A 91 -0.49 19.12 16.01
N GLY A 92 0.29 19.25 17.08
CA GLY A 92 1.26 20.32 17.27
C GLY A 92 2.69 19.92 16.91
N ASP A 93 3.62 20.86 17.02
CA ASP A 93 5.04 20.66 16.69
C ASP A 93 5.67 19.47 17.43
N ASP A 94 5.29 19.24 18.69
CA ASP A 94 5.82 18.13 19.48
C ASP A 94 5.31 16.78 18.99
N ASP A 95 4.06 16.71 18.53
CA ASP A 95 3.50 15.47 17.96
C ASP A 95 4.20 15.07 16.67
N LEU A 96 4.59 16.04 15.83
CA LEU A 96 5.32 15.79 14.58
C LEU A 96 6.73 15.23 14.81
N ARG A 97 7.32 15.45 15.99
CA ARG A 97 8.65 14.95 16.37
C ARG A 97 8.61 13.52 16.92
N VAL A 98 7.44 13.02 17.28
CA VAL A 98 7.29 11.65 17.80
C VAL A 98 7.66 10.64 16.71
N PRO A 99 8.37 9.54 17.05
CA PRO A 99 8.62 8.46 16.11
C PRO A 99 7.32 7.88 15.53
N SER A 100 7.31 7.66 14.22
CA SER A 100 6.30 6.84 13.55
C SER A 100 6.61 5.35 13.75
N ARG A 101 5.83 4.47 13.12
CA ARG A 101 6.13 3.03 13.06
C ARG A 101 7.20 2.68 12.03
N LEU A 102 7.55 3.60 11.13
CA LEU A 102 8.63 3.41 10.19
C LEU A 102 9.98 3.68 10.87
N PRO A 103 11.02 2.87 10.59
CA PRO A 103 12.36 3.10 11.10
C PRO A 103 12.84 4.52 10.77
N ASP A 104 13.40 5.20 11.77
CA ASP A 104 14.02 6.52 11.68
C ASP A 104 13.10 7.68 11.22
N TRP A 105 11.82 7.43 10.96
CA TRP A 105 10.86 8.45 10.52
C TRP A 105 10.00 8.92 11.69
N SER A 106 9.88 10.23 11.85
CA SER A 106 8.86 10.83 12.72
C SER A 106 7.51 10.95 12.02
N VAL A 107 6.46 11.30 12.78
CA VAL A 107 5.15 11.68 12.23
C VAL A 107 5.30 12.77 11.16
N GLY A 108 6.12 13.80 11.40
CA GLY A 108 6.42 14.86 10.43
C GLY A 108 7.03 14.35 9.11
N HIS A 109 7.86 13.31 9.15
CA HIS A 109 8.42 12.68 7.94
C HIS A 109 7.32 12.02 7.11
N VAL A 110 6.45 11.22 7.75
CA VAL A 110 5.35 10.53 7.07
C VAL A 110 4.38 11.54 6.41
N LEU A 111 4.03 12.62 7.11
CA LEU A 111 3.12 13.64 6.57
C LEU A 111 3.76 14.42 5.41
N THR A 112 5.06 14.73 5.51
CA THR A 112 5.81 15.39 4.42
C THR A 112 5.92 14.47 3.20
N HIS A 113 6.18 13.18 3.41
CA HIS A 113 6.15 12.16 2.36
C HIS A 113 4.79 12.09 1.67
N LEU A 114 3.69 12.04 2.42
CA LEU A 114 2.35 11.99 1.84
C LEU A 114 2.01 13.25 1.03
N ALA A 115 2.52 14.43 1.41
CA ALA A 115 2.39 15.64 0.58
C ALA A 115 3.20 15.52 -0.71
N SER A 116 4.49 15.15 -0.63
CA SER A 116 5.37 14.96 -1.79
C SER A 116 4.86 13.88 -2.76
N ASN A 117 4.34 12.77 -2.23
CA ASN A 117 3.69 11.71 -2.99
C ASN A 117 2.47 12.23 -3.77
N ALA A 118 1.64 13.09 -3.15
CA ALA A 118 0.50 13.70 -3.81
C ALA A 118 0.94 14.59 -4.97
N ASP A 119 1.97 15.41 -4.76
CA ASP A 119 2.53 16.27 -5.80
C ASP A 119 3.16 15.48 -6.95
N GLY A 120 3.79 14.34 -6.65
CA GLY A 120 4.29 13.42 -7.66
C GLY A 120 3.17 12.81 -8.52
N HIS A 121 2.06 12.39 -7.91
CA HIS A 121 0.88 11.94 -8.67
C HIS A 121 0.26 13.07 -9.49
N ALA A 122 0.15 14.28 -8.93
CA ALA A 122 -0.40 15.44 -9.62
C ALA A 122 0.40 15.77 -10.88
N ARG A 123 1.73 15.76 -10.79
CA ARG A 123 2.64 15.93 -11.93
C ARG A 123 2.36 14.93 -13.06
N ARG A 124 2.12 13.66 -12.71
CA ARG A 124 1.80 12.62 -13.70
C ARG A 124 0.47 12.88 -14.40
N VAL A 125 -0.56 13.23 -13.63
CA VAL A 125 -1.90 13.54 -14.16
C VAL A 125 -1.84 14.78 -15.07
N GLU A 126 -1.16 15.85 -14.65
CA GLU A 126 -0.95 17.05 -15.48
C GLU A 126 -0.15 16.78 -16.75
N GLY A 127 0.81 15.85 -16.70
CA GLY A 127 1.51 15.34 -17.87
C GLY A 127 0.53 14.69 -18.86
N ALA A 128 -0.25 13.71 -18.39
CA ALA A 128 -1.21 13.01 -19.23
C ALA A 128 -2.28 13.94 -19.84
N LEU A 129 -2.80 14.90 -19.08
CA LEU A 129 -3.72 15.93 -19.59
C LEU A 129 -3.14 16.76 -20.76
N ARG A 130 -1.81 16.80 -20.90
CA ARG A 130 -1.08 17.47 -21.99
C ARG A 130 -0.48 16.50 -23.02
N GLY A 131 -0.70 15.20 -22.85
CA GLY A 131 -0.11 14.15 -23.69
C GLY A 131 1.37 13.86 -23.43
N GLU A 132 1.88 14.21 -22.25
CA GLU A 132 3.28 14.04 -21.85
C GLU A 132 3.43 12.98 -20.76
N GLY A 133 4.26 11.96 -21.01
CA GLY A 133 4.56 10.91 -20.04
C GLY A 133 5.59 11.36 -19.01
N LEU A 134 5.15 12.10 -17.98
CA LEU A 134 6.03 12.56 -16.90
C LEU A 134 6.11 11.51 -15.78
N GLY A 135 7.30 11.34 -15.19
CA GLY A 135 7.48 10.60 -13.94
C GLY A 135 7.14 11.43 -12.69
N LYS A 136 6.98 10.75 -11.54
CA LYS A 136 6.63 11.39 -10.26
C LYS A 136 7.64 12.46 -9.85
N TYR A 137 8.93 12.18 -10.00
CA TYR A 137 10.00 13.04 -9.50
C TYR A 137 10.95 13.43 -10.63
N ALA A 138 11.15 14.73 -10.83
CA ALA A 138 11.98 15.24 -11.92
C ALA A 138 13.49 14.94 -11.74
N GLY A 139 13.96 14.81 -10.48
CA GLY A 139 15.36 14.60 -10.12
C GLY A 139 15.74 13.17 -9.68
N GLY A 140 14.86 12.18 -9.85
CA GLY A 140 15.07 10.80 -9.37
C GLY A 140 14.80 10.63 -7.86
N ALA A 141 15.09 9.44 -7.32
CA ALA A 141 14.65 9.01 -5.98
C ALA A 141 15.30 9.75 -4.80
N GLN A 142 16.43 10.44 -5.00
CA GLN A 142 17.16 11.13 -3.94
C GLN A 142 16.55 12.49 -3.57
N GLN A 143 16.02 13.22 -4.57
CA GLN A 143 15.45 14.55 -4.34
C GLN A 143 14.28 14.52 -3.33
N PRO A 144 13.33 13.56 -3.40
CA PRO A 144 12.29 13.43 -2.39
C PRO A 144 12.81 13.21 -0.98
N LEU A 145 13.91 12.46 -0.79
CA LEU A 145 14.44 12.17 0.55
C LEU A 145 14.96 13.43 1.25
N ASP A 146 15.72 14.27 0.54
CA ASP A 146 16.24 15.52 1.09
C ASP A 146 15.09 16.51 1.39
N GLU A 147 14.07 16.56 0.53
CA GLU A 147 12.87 17.37 0.73
C GLU A 147 12.04 16.88 1.93
N ILE A 148 11.94 15.56 2.13
CA ILE A 148 11.27 14.94 3.27
C ILE A 148 12.00 15.27 4.56
N GLU A 149 13.31 15.05 4.62
CA GLU A 149 14.12 15.34 5.81
C GLU A 149 14.03 16.83 6.18
N GLY A 150 14.21 17.72 5.20
CA GLY A 150 14.11 19.17 5.43
C GLY A 150 12.68 19.65 5.76
N GLY A 151 11.66 18.95 5.28
CA GLY A 151 10.25 19.29 5.50
C GLY A 151 9.70 18.78 6.83
N ALA A 152 10.18 17.63 7.31
CA ALA A 152 9.67 16.96 8.49
C ALA A 152 9.79 17.76 9.79
N HIS A 153 10.77 18.68 9.85
CA HIS A 153 11.07 19.51 11.02
C HIS A 153 10.45 20.91 10.96
N ARG A 154 9.65 21.22 9.93
CA ARG A 154 8.93 22.50 9.83
C ARG A 154 7.81 22.58 10.89
N PRO A 155 7.34 23.80 11.22
CA PRO A 155 6.19 23.96 12.11
C PRO A 155 4.98 23.13 11.65
N ALA A 156 4.26 22.53 12.59
CA ALA A 156 3.12 21.65 12.31
C ALA A 156 2.06 22.35 11.45
N VAL A 157 1.81 23.64 11.71
CA VAL A 157 0.90 24.45 10.88
C VAL A 157 1.30 24.47 9.40
N GLU A 158 2.59 24.52 9.09
CA GLU A 158 3.11 24.51 7.72
C GLU A 158 3.00 23.13 7.09
N VAL A 159 3.40 22.07 7.81
CA VAL A 159 3.33 20.68 7.32
C VAL A 159 1.88 20.29 7.03
N LEU A 160 0.97 20.57 7.96
CA LEU A 160 -0.44 20.25 7.81
C LEU A 160 -1.12 21.09 6.71
N ALA A 161 -0.74 22.35 6.55
CA ALA A 161 -1.23 23.19 5.45
C ALA A 161 -0.73 22.68 4.09
N GLY A 162 0.56 22.31 4.00
CA GLY A 162 1.16 21.73 2.80
C GLY A 162 0.47 20.42 2.40
N LEU A 163 0.29 19.51 3.36
CA LEU A 163 -0.42 18.25 3.15
C LEU A 163 -1.83 18.50 2.56
N ARG A 164 -2.63 19.37 3.19
CA ARG A 164 -3.98 19.70 2.72
C ARG A 164 -3.96 20.31 1.32
N ALA A 165 -3.01 21.18 1.01
CA ALA A 165 -2.89 21.81 -0.29
C ALA A 165 -2.56 20.80 -1.41
N SER A 166 -1.56 19.93 -1.19
CA SER A 166 -1.17 18.92 -2.18
C SER A 166 -2.28 17.89 -2.40
N GLN A 167 -2.97 17.46 -1.33
CA GLN A 167 -4.14 16.57 -1.40
C GLN A 167 -5.30 17.19 -2.19
N SER A 168 -5.69 18.42 -1.85
CA SER A 168 -6.80 19.10 -2.53
C SER A 168 -6.52 19.28 -4.02
N ARG A 169 -5.30 19.73 -4.38
CA ARG A 169 -4.87 19.86 -5.77
C ARG A 169 -4.91 18.53 -6.52
N LEU A 170 -4.43 17.44 -5.90
CA LEU A 170 -4.45 16.13 -6.53
C LEU A 170 -5.88 15.64 -6.78
N LEU A 171 -6.77 15.78 -5.80
CA LEU A 171 -8.17 15.40 -5.96
C LEU A 171 -8.85 16.22 -7.07
N GLU A 172 -8.62 17.53 -7.16
CA GLU A 172 -9.13 18.37 -8.26
C GLU A 172 -8.63 17.91 -9.63
N LEU A 173 -7.36 17.52 -9.73
CA LEU A 173 -6.78 16.98 -10.96
C LEU A 173 -7.38 15.62 -11.34
N PHE A 174 -7.63 14.76 -10.36
CA PHE A 174 -8.33 13.50 -10.59
C PHE A 174 -9.75 13.71 -11.11
N GLU A 175 -10.53 14.60 -10.49
CA GLU A 175 -11.88 14.93 -10.98
C GLU A 175 -11.84 15.52 -12.39
N THR A 176 -10.84 16.36 -12.69
CA THR A 176 -10.63 16.93 -14.03
C THR A 176 -10.31 15.85 -15.06
N ALA A 177 -9.41 14.91 -14.71
CA ALA A 177 -9.04 13.81 -15.59
C ALA A 177 -10.21 12.85 -15.80
N ASP A 178 -10.98 12.53 -14.76
CA ASP A 178 -12.15 11.65 -14.85
C ASP A 178 -13.24 12.25 -15.74
N ALA A 179 -13.56 13.53 -15.54
CA ALA A 179 -14.51 14.26 -16.38
C ALA A 179 -14.08 14.35 -17.86
N ALA A 180 -12.76 14.39 -18.11
CA ALA A 180 -12.19 14.38 -19.46
C ALA A 180 -12.06 12.96 -20.07
N GLY A 181 -12.39 11.91 -19.32
CA GLY A 181 -12.26 10.52 -19.77
C GLY A 181 -10.82 10.00 -19.80
N TRP A 182 -9.97 10.49 -18.90
CA TRP A 182 -8.55 10.11 -18.75
C TRP A 182 -7.74 10.16 -20.05
N PRO A 183 -7.60 11.34 -20.69
CA PRO A 183 -6.79 11.47 -21.90
C PRO A 183 -5.34 11.07 -21.63
N HIS A 184 -4.77 10.25 -22.52
CA HIS A 184 -3.42 9.69 -22.40
C HIS A 184 -3.18 8.95 -21.08
N GLY A 185 -4.25 8.39 -20.50
CA GLY A 185 -4.23 7.68 -19.24
C GLY A 185 -3.32 6.45 -19.23
N GLU A 186 -3.01 5.89 -20.40
CA GLU A 186 -2.10 4.76 -20.61
C GLU A 186 -0.62 5.10 -20.38
N LEU A 187 -0.26 6.39 -20.33
CA LEU A 187 1.13 6.80 -20.17
C LEU A 187 1.70 6.36 -18.82
N LEU A 188 2.92 5.82 -18.85
CA LEU A 188 3.60 5.30 -17.67
C LEU A 188 4.45 6.36 -16.97
N GLY A 189 5.19 7.17 -17.73
CA GLY A 189 6.11 8.15 -17.16
C GLY A 189 7.28 7.53 -16.37
N GLY A 190 7.69 6.30 -16.72
CA GLY A 190 8.74 5.57 -15.99
C GLY A 190 8.23 4.71 -14.83
N GLU A 191 6.92 4.67 -14.60
CA GLU A 191 6.30 3.92 -13.52
C GLU A 191 5.77 2.57 -14.02
N ALA A 192 5.55 1.62 -13.10
CA ALA A 192 5.05 0.28 -13.44
C ALA A 192 3.53 0.22 -13.72
N TYR A 193 2.83 1.34 -13.57
CA TYR A 193 1.37 1.45 -13.72
C TYR A 193 0.97 2.71 -14.51
N PRO A 194 -0.13 2.66 -15.29
CA PRO A 194 -0.62 3.79 -16.08
C PRO A 194 -1.14 4.93 -15.20
N VAL A 195 -1.25 6.13 -15.76
CA VAL A 195 -1.80 7.30 -15.06
C VAL A 195 -3.24 7.07 -14.57
N THR A 196 -4.05 6.28 -15.28
CA THR A 196 -5.39 5.89 -14.82
C THR A 196 -5.39 5.14 -13.48
N ALA A 197 -4.29 4.49 -13.10
CA ALA A 197 -4.16 3.79 -11.83
C ALA A 197 -3.61 4.70 -10.70
N CYS A 198 -3.29 5.97 -10.97
CA CYS A 198 -2.81 6.92 -9.95
C CYS A 198 -3.75 7.03 -8.73
N PRO A 199 -5.09 7.10 -8.85
CA PRO A 199 -5.97 7.18 -7.68
C PRO A 199 -5.87 5.95 -6.77
N ALA A 200 -5.76 4.74 -7.33
CA ALA A 200 -5.62 3.50 -6.56
C ALA A 200 -4.27 3.43 -5.84
N HIS A 201 -3.19 3.84 -6.52
CA HIS A 201 -1.87 3.92 -5.90
C HIS A 201 -1.78 5.01 -4.82
N ARG A 202 -2.45 6.16 -5.02
CA ARG A 202 -2.56 7.19 -3.99
C ARG A 202 -3.33 6.68 -2.77
N LEU A 203 -4.45 5.97 -2.98
CA LEU A 203 -5.20 5.33 -1.90
C LEU A 203 -4.31 4.40 -1.08
N ARG A 204 -3.51 3.54 -1.71
CA ARG A 204 -2.54 2.67 -1.01
C ARG A 204 -1.62 3.46 -0.09
N GLU A 205 -1.00 4.52 -0.61
CA GLU A 205 -0.07 5.36 0.15
C GLU A 205 -0.74 5.95 1.39
N VAL A 206 -1.95 6.50 1.24
CA VAL A 206 -2.69 7.08 2.37
C VAL A 206 -3.06 6.01 3.39
N GLU A 207 -3.64 4.87 2.95
CA GLU A 207 -4.11 3.81 3.85
C GLU A 207 -2.98 3.12 4.62
N MET A 208 -1.84 2.86 3.97
CA MET A 208 -0.68 2.26 4.62
C MET A 208 -0.02 3.26 5.58
N HIS A 209 0.26 4.47 5.11
CA HIS A 209 0.99 5.43 5.93
C HIS A 209 0.16 6.06 7.04
N HIS A 210 -1.17 6.03 6.95
CA HIS A 210 -2.03 6.38 8.08
C HIS A 210 -1.87 5.38 9.24
N VAL A 211 -1.67 4.09 8.94
CA VAL A 211 -1.29 3.08 9.96
C VAL A 211 0.12 3.34 10.48
N ASP A 212 1.05 3.74 9.60
CA ASP A 212 2.44 3.99 9.96
C ASP A 212 2.63 5.21 10.88
N LEU A 213 1.71 6.18 10.85
CA LEU A 213 1.72 7.30 11.80
C LEU A 213 1.70 6.84 13.26
N GLY A 214 1.22 5.62 13.55
CA GLY A 214 1.21 5.07 14.92
C GLY A 214 0.21 5.75 15.86
N LEU A 215 -0.77 6.46 15.30
CA LEU A 215 -1.83 7.16 16.03
C LEU A 215 -3.05 6.23 16.22
N SER A 216 -4.27 6.75 16.04
CA SER A 216 -5.52 6.02 16.28
C SER A 216 -5.95 5.06 15.15
N TYR A 217 -5.37 5.17 13.95
CA TYR A 217 -5.76 4.38 12.78
C TYR A 217 -5.03 3.04 12.71
N ALA A 218 -5.76 1.98 12.38
CA ALA A 218 -5.25 0.61 12.34
C ALA A 218 -5.66 -0.13 11.06
N VAL A 219 -5.00 -1.26 10.80
CA VAL A 219 -5.31 -2.15 9.66
C VAL A 219 -6.76 -2.65 9.64
N ALA A 220 -7.43 -2.66 10.80
CA ALA A 220 -8.84 -3.03 10.92
C ALA A 220 -9.79 -1.95 10.36
N ASP A 221 -9.31 -0.73 10.16
CA ASP A 221 -10.07 0.40 9.63
C ASP A 221 -10.02 0.48 8.09
N TRP A 222 -9.18 -0.35 7.46
CA TRP A 222 -9.06 -0.37 5.99
C TRP A 222 -10.38 -0.73 5.30
N PRO A 223 -10.81 0.06 4.30
CA PRO A 223 -11.99 -0.26 3.50
C PRO A 223 -11.83 -1.61 2.79
N GLN A 224 -12.90 -2.41 2.76
CA GLN A 224 -12.84 -3.76 2.15
C GLN A 224 -12.46 -3.72 0.67
N ASP A 225 -12.91 -2.72 -0.08
CA ASP A 225 -12.55 -2.55 -1.51
C ASP A 225 -11.04 -2.34 -1.69
N TYR A 226 -10.42 -1.57 -0.78
CA TYR A 226 -8.97 -1.38 -0.76
C TYR A 226 -8.27 -2.71 -0.48
N VAL A 227 -8.67 -3.43 0.58
CA VAL A 227 -8.10 -4.74 0.93
C VAL A 227 -8.23 -5.75 -0.22
N ASP A 228 -9.40 -5.83 -0.87
CA ASP A 228 -9.67 -6.76 -1.97
C ASP A 228 -8.78 -6.49 -3.19
N TRP A 229 -8.51 -5.22 -3.49
CA TRP A 229 -7.58 -4.84 -4.56
C TRP A 229 -6.12 -5.06 -4.15
N ASP A 230 -5.70 -4.50 -3.02
CA ASP A 230 -4.30 -4.46 -2.60
C ASP A 230 -3.72 -5.84 -2.33
N LEU A 231 -4.50 -6.70 -1.67
CA LEU A 231 -4.10 -8.07 -1.37
C LEU A 231 -3.75 -8.84 -2.64
N ARG A 232 -4.52 -8.67 -3.72
CA ARG A 232 -4.24 -9.33 -5.01
C ARG A 232 -2.96 -8.79 -5.64
N VAL A 233 -2.77 -7.47 -5.61
CA VAL A 233 -1.55 -6.85 -6.13
C VAL A 233 -0.32 -7.33 -5.36
N LEU A 234 -0.38 -7.35 -4.03
CA LEU A 234 0.73 -7.79 -3.18
C LEU A 234 1.03 -9.28 -3.35
N LEU A 235 0.00 -10.14 -3.47
CA LEU A 235 0.18 -11.58 -3.72
C LEU A 235 0.77 -11.84 -5.11
N ALA A 236 0.44 -11.04 -6.11
CA ALA A 236 0.98 -11.17 -7.46
C ALA A 236 2.49 -10.84 -7.52
N THR A 237 2.96 -9.90 -6.69
CA THR A 237 4.38 -9.48 -6.65
C THR A 237 5.21 -10.21 -5.59
N LEU A 238 4.57 -10.92 -4.67
CA LEU A 238 5.25 -11.60 -3.57
C LEU A 238 6.31 -12.63 -4.03
N PRO A 239 6.08 -13.45 -5.07
CA PRO A 239 7.09 -14.41 -5.53
C PRO A 239 8.43 -13.75 -5.89
N ASP A 240 8.39 -12.60 -6.56
CA ASP A 240 9.61 -11.89 -7.01
C ASP A 240 10.38 -11.24 -5.85
N ARG A 241 9.72 -11.04 -4.70
CA ARG A 241 10.31 -10.45 -3.48
C ARG A 241 10.81 -11.49 -2.47
N LEU A 242 10.64 -12.77 -2.78
CA LEU A 242 11.05 -13.89 -1.92
C LEU A 242 12.22 -14.66 -2.52
N GLY A 243 13.14 -15.09 -1.66
CA GLY A 243 14.16 -16.06 -2.03
C GLY A 243 13.53 -17.42 -2.38
N ALA A 244 14.20 -18.22 -3.22
CA ALA A 244 13.68 -19.52 -3.64
C ALA A 244 13.30 -20.50 -2.49
N PRO A 245 14.01 -20.54 -1.33
CA PRO A 245 13.57 -21.31 -0.18
C PRO A 245 12.22 -20.83 0.40
N ASP A 246 12.03 -19.51 0.51
CA ASP A 246 10.83 -18.91 1.07
C ASP A 246 9.63 -19.07 0.14
N GLN A 247 9.85 -18.97 -1.18
CA GLN A 247 8.82 -19.29 -2.18
C GLN A 247 8.26 -20.71 -2.02
N ARG A 248 9.11 -21.71 -1.76
CA ARG A 248 8.67 -23.10 -1.52
C ARG A 248 7.85 -23.22 -0.24
N SER A 249 8.29 -22.56 0.83
CA SER A 249 7.58 -22.56 2.11
C SER A 249 6.22 -21.85 2.00
N LEU A 250 6.14 -20.73 1.27
CA LEU A 250 4.88 -20.05 0.93
C LEU A 250 3.95 -20.95 0.13
N MET A 251 4.45 -21.60 -0.92
CA MET A 251 3.63 -22.52 -1.72
C MET A 251 3.09 -23.66 -0.87
N ALA A 252 3.91 -24.26 0.00
CA ALA A 252 3.48 -25.30 0.92
C ALA A 252 2.38 -24.82 1.89
N TRP A 253 2.53 -23.61 2.46
CA TRP A 253 1.53 -23.03 3.35
C TRP A 253 0.20 -22.72 2.64
N VAL A 254 0.25 -22.04 1.49
CA VAL A 254 -0.95 -21.72 0.68
C VAL A 254 -1.68 -22.99 0.23
N ALA A 255 -0.94 -24.07 -0.05
CA ALA A 255 -1.51 -25.37 -0.41
C ALA A 255 -2.06 -26.18 0.79
N GLY A 256 -1.94 -25.68 2.02
CA GLY A 256 -2.31 -26.41 3.24
C GLY A 256 -1.42 -27.63 3.52
N ARG A 257 -0.16 -27.57 3.09
CA ARG A 257 0.85 -28.64 3.20
C ARG A 257 2.05 -28.26 4.07
N GLY A 258 2.06 -27.06 4.63
CA GLY A 258 3.13 -26.57 5.49
C GLY A 258 2.68 -25.43 6.38
N VAL A 259 3.60 -24.96 7.21
CA VAL A 259 3.46 -23.73 8.00
C VAL A 259 4.29 -22.63 7.33
N VAL A 260 3.80 -21.39 7.39
CA VAL A 260 4.57 -20.21 7.02
C VAL A 260 5.63 -19.99 8.12
N ASP A 261 6.88 -19.69 7.75
CA ASP A 261 7.88 -19.27 8.72
C ASP A 261 7.71 -17.76 8.96
N PRO A 262 7.42 -17.31 10.20
CA PRO A 262 7.27 -15.88 10.49
C PRO A 262 8.58 -15.09 10.35
N GLY A 263 9.73 -15.77 10.17
CA GLY A 263 11.04 -15.15 10.01
C GLY A 263 11.41 -14.73 8.58
N TRP A 264 10.49 -14.79 7.61
CA TRP A 264 10.80 -14.33 6.25
C TRP A 264 11.14 -12.84 6.23
N SER A 265 12.29 -12.53 5.64
CA SER A 265 12.53 -11.20 5.13
C SER A 265 11.86 -11.11 3.77
N VAL A 266 10.78 -10.36 3.69
CA VAL A 266 10.22 -9.96 2.39
C VAL A 266 11.00 -8.72 1.97
N GLY A 267 11.59 -8.73 0.78
CA GLY A 267 12.22 -7.52 0.24
C GLY A 267 11.29 -6.32 0.28
N ALA A 268 11.87 -5.12 0.36
CA ALA A 268 11.11 -3.87 0.30
C ALA A 268 10.12 -3.89 -0.87
N TRP A 269 8.94 -3.30 -0.66
CA TRP A 269 7.94 -3.17 -1.71
C TRP A 269 8.23 -1.91 -2.53
N GLY A 270 8.26 -2.06 -3.86
CA GLY A 270 8.65 -0.99 -4.78
C GLY A 270 10.16 -0.97 -4.91
#